data_AF-X1B0I5-F1
#
_entry.id   AF-X1B0I5-F1
#
_cell.length_a   1.000
_cell.length_b   1.000
_cell.length_c   1.000
_cell.angle_alpha   90.00
_cell.angle_beta   90.00
_cell.angle_gamma   90.00
#
_symmetry.space_group_name_H-M   'P 1'
#
loop_
_entity.id
_entity.type
_entity.pdbx_description
1 polymer ?
#
loop_
_entity_poly.entity_id
_entity_poly.type
_entity_poly.pdbx_seq_one_letter_code
_entity_poly.pdbx_strand_id
1 'polypeptide(L)'
;LRSIYEGVALAMLDCFTNIPIQISEIAVSGGGARSDLWCQIFADATGKVIRTPQASELGTLGAAISAGVGIGIYSSVEDAVRKVVKLKREYYPNPGNYQKYQQLYRLYQSLYQHLWDDWDLRVKVVNNP
;
A
#
# COMPACT_ATOMS: atom_id res chain seq x y z
N LEU A 1 11.00 -15.46 2.32
CA LEU A 1 9.93 -14.59 2.90
C LEU A 1 10.23 -13.11 2.70
N ARG A 2 11.39 -12.59 3.13
CA ARG A 2 11.75 -11.17 2.98
C ARG A 2 11.65 -10.64 1.54
N SER A 3 12.18 -11.38 0.56
CA SER A 3 12.10 -11.01 -0.86
C SER A 3 10.66 -10.84 -1.38
N ILE A 4 9.69 -11.59 -0.83
CA ILE A 4 8.27 -11.46 -1.18
C ILE A 4 7.73 -10.12 -0.66
N TYR A 5 8.03 -9.78 0.61
CA TYR A 5 7.59 -8.52 1.20
C TYR A 5 8.18 -7.31 0.48
N GLU A 6 9.48 -7.39 0.15
CA GLU A 6 10.17 -6.34 -0.60
C GLU A 6 9.63 -6.23 -2.03
N GLY A 7 9.36 -7.35 -2.72
CA GLY A 7 8.74 -7.33 -4.04
C GLY A 7 7.39 -6.62 -4.06
N VAL A 8 6.52 -6.86 -3.08
CA VAL A 8 5.23 -6.14 -2.96
C VAL A 8 5.44 -4.66 -2.65
N ALA A 9 6.41 -4.32 -1.80
CA ALA A 9 6.72 -2.92 -1.50
C ALA A 9 7.26 -2.16 -2.72
N LEU A 10 8.07 -2.82 -3.56
CA LEU A 10 8.59 -2.25 -4.80
C LEU A 10 7.48 -2.10 -5.85
N ALA A 11 6.55 -3.06 -5.95
CA ALA A 11 5.36 -2.91 -6.79
C ALA A 11 4.47 -1.74 -6.33
N MET A 12 4.29 -1.58 -5.01
CA MET A 12 3.57 -0.44 -4.44
C MET A 12 4.25 0.90 -4.77
N LEU A 13 5.57 0.98 -4.61
CA LEU A 13 6.36 2.13 -5.03
C LEU A 13 6.21 2.41 -6.53
N ASP A 14 6.19 1.37 -7.37
CA ASP A 14 5.99 1.52 -8.81
C ASP A 14 4.64 2.16 -9.14
N CYS A 15 3.56 1.67 -8.54
CA CYS A 15 2.24 2.29 -8.68
C CYS A 15 2.27 3.76 -8.26
N PHE A 16 2.81 4.07 -7.08
CA PHE A 16 2.83 5.45 -6.57
C PHE A 16 3.73 6.39 -7.34
N THR A 17 4.79 5.89 -7.96
CA THR A 17 5.68 6.69 -8.81
C THR A 17 4.99 7.09 -10.12
N ASN A 18 4.06 6.27 -10.62
CA ASN A 18 3.40 6.46 -11.89
C ASN A 18 1.99 7.09 -11.79
N ILE A 19 1.42 7.25 -10.59
CA ILE A 19 0.16 7.99 -10.41
C ILE A 19 0.46 9.50 -10.49
N PRO A 20 -0.29 10.29 -11.28
CA PRO A 20 -0.04 11.72 -11.49
C PRO A 20 -0.53 12.61 -10.33
N ILE A 21 -0.33 12.17 -9.08
CA ILE A 21 -0.67 12.94 -7.87
C ILE A 21 0.46 12.85 -6.85
N GLN A 22 0.64 13.92 -6.07
CA GLN A 22 1.61 13.91 -4.98
C GLN A 22 1.04 13.17 -3.77
N ILE A 23 1.67 12.06 -3.41
CA ILE A 23 1.31 11.27 -2.22
C ILE A 23 2.19 11.70 -1.05
N SER A 24 1.59 12.14 0.05
CA SER A 24 2.28 12.54 1.29
C SER A 24 2.29 11.43 2.34
N GLU A 25 1.22 10.65 2.41
CA GLU A 25 1.01 9.59 3.41
C GLU A 25 0.25 8.41 2.81
N ILE A 26 0.44 7.22 3.39
CA ILE A 26 -0.21 6.00 2.95
C ILE A 26 -0.87 5.33 4.16
N ALA A 27 -2.18 5.14 4.09
CA ALA A 27 -2.91 4.29 5.04
C ALA A 27 -2.93 2.84 4.54
N VAL A 28 -2.43 1.90 5.35
CA VAL A 28 -2.37 0.47 5.01
C VAL A 28 -3.38 -0.28 5.89
N SER A 29 -4.12 -1.18 5.25
CA SER A 29 -5.15 -2.01 5.88
C SER A 29 -5.01 -3.49 5.50
N GLY A 30 -5.87 -4.35 6.07
CA GLY A 30 -5.88 -5.78 5.81
C GLY A 30 -4.74 -6.55 6.51
N GLY A 31 -4.47 -7.77 6.05
CA GLY A 31 -3.50 -8.68 6.69
C GLY A 31 -2.08 -8.10 6.75
N GLY A 32 -1.67 -7.34 5.73
CA GLY A 32 -0.34 -6.73 5.68
C GLY A 32 -0.11 -5.66 6.75
N ALA A 33 -1.17 -4.92 7.12
CA ALA A 33 -1.13 -3.91 8.19
C ALA A 33 -0.87 -4.48 9.59
N ARG A 34 -0.99 -5.81 9.76
CA ARG A 34 -0.73 -6.49 11.05
C ARG A 34 0.76 -6.77 11.28
N SER A 35 1.60 -6.65 10.25
CA SER A 35 3.04 -6.91 10.33
C SER A 35 3.81 -5.59 10.45
N ASP A 36 4.40 -5.36 11.62
CA ASP A 36 5.23 -4.18 11.89
C ASP A 36 6.41 -4.09 10.92
N LEU A 37 7.08 -5.22 10.68
CA LEU A 37 8.20 -5.31 9.76
C LEU A 37 7.77 -4.93 8.34
N TRP A 38 6.63 -5.43 7.86
CA TRP A 38 6.20 -5.16 6.50
C TRP A 38 5.74 -3.71 6.32
N CYS A 39 5.07 -3.14 7.31
CA CYS A 39 4.74 -1.71 7.33
C CYS A 39 5.99 -0.83 7.31
N GLN A 40 7.04 -1.21 8.06
CA GLN A 40 8.32 -0.51 8.00
C GLN A 40 9.00 -0.64 6.63
N ILE A 41 8.95 -1.82 5.99
CA ILE A 41 9.45 -2.01 4.62
C ILE A 41 8.70 -1.11 3.64
N PHE A 42 7.37 -0.96 3.77
CA PHE A 42 6.61 -0.03 2.94
C PHE A 42 7.05 1.43 3.15
N ALA A 43 7.24 1.85 4.41
CA ALA A 43 7.72 3.20 4.72
C ALA A 43 9.10 3.43 4.09
N ASP A 44 10.03 2.52 4.35
CA ASP A 44 11.40 2.59 3.84
C ASP A 44 11.45 2.55 2.32
N ALA A 45 10.65 1.73 1.64
CA ALA A 45 10.67 1.65 0.18
C ALA A 45 10.05 2.89 -0.47
N THR A 46 8.89 3.33 0.02
CA THR A 46 8.13 4.44 -0.59
C THR A 46 8.67 5.82 -0.19
N GLY A 47 9.43 5.91 0.91
CA GLY A 47 9.83 7.18 1.50
C GLY A 47 8.67 7.97 2.10
N LYS A 48 7.53 7.30 2.36
CA LYS A 48 6.31 7.93 2.89
C LYS A 48 6.00 7.42 4.30
N VAL A 49 5.25 8.22 5.06
CA VAL A 49 4.73 7.78 6.35
C VAL A 49 3.63 6.76 6.10
N ILE A 50 3.77 5.58 6.71
CA ILE A 50 2.75 4.54 6.69
C ILE A 50 1.92 4.62 7.95
N ARG A 51 0.60 4.63 7.81
CA ARG A 51 -0.35 4.64 8.92
C ARG A 51 -1.19 3.38 8.90
N THR A 52 -1.43 2.80 10.08
CA THR A 52 -2.33 1.66 10.24
C THR A 52 -3.49 2.06 11.14
N PRO A 53 -4.76 1.87 10.73
CA PRO A 53 -5.90 2.16 11.58
C PRO A 53 -6.11 1.08 12.65
N GLN A 54 -6.80 1.43 13.74
CA GLN A 54 -7.12 0.53 14.84
C GLN A 54 -8.22 -0.48 14.48
N ALA A 55 -9.13 -0.13 13.58
CA ALA A 55 -10.25 -0.99 13.19
C ALA A 55 -9.80 -2.13 12.26
N SER A 56 -10.34 -3.34 12.50
CA SER A 56 -10.08 -4.52 11.67
C SER A 56 -10.97 -4.57 10.42
N GLU A 57 -12.22 -4.10 10.52
CA GLU A 57 -13.24 -4.17 9.46
C GLU A 57 -13.49 -2.78 8.85
N LEU A 58 -12.49 -2.24 8.15
CA LEU A 58 -12.58 -0.88 7.59
C LEU A 58 -13.67 -0.72 6.53
N GLY A 59 -13.97 -1.77 5.76
CA GLY A 59 -15.06 -1.74 4.78
C GLY A 59 -16.41 -1.53 5.44
N THR A 60 -16.69 -2.30 6.50
CA THR A 60 -17.92 -2.16 7.30
C THR A 60 -17.97 -0.82 8.03
N LEU A 61 -16.85 -0.35 8.57
CA LEU A 61 -16.76 0.97 9.18
C LEU A 61 -17.10 2.09 8.17
N GLY A 62 -16.59 1.99 6.94
CA GLY A 62 -16.93 2.91 5.86
C GLY A 62 -18.41 2.91 5.53
N ALA A 63 -19.03 1.73 5.42
CA ALA A 63 -20.48 1.61 5.20
C ALA A 63 -21.30 2.23 6.34
N ALA A 64 -20.89 2.00 7.60
CA ALA A 64 -21.55 2.59 8.77
C ALA A 64 -21.40 4.12 8.82
N ILE A 65 -20.22 4.65 8.43
CA ILE A 65 -20.01 6.09 8.28
C ILE A 65 -20.96 6.66 7.24
N SER A 66 -21.03 6.07 6.04
CA SER A 66 -21.91 6.52 4.97
C SER A 66 -23.39 6.51 5.38
N ALA A 67 -23.84 5.44 6.05
CA ALA A 67 -25.19 5.35 6.58
C ALA A 67 -25.46 6.44 7.63
N GLY A 68 -24.53 6.63 8.58
CA GLY A 68 -24.64 7.65 9.62
C GLY A 68 -24.72 9.07 9.08
N VAL A 69 -24.00 9.38 8.00
CA VAL A 69 -24.16 10.67 7.28
C VAL A 69 -25.55 10.74 6.63
N GLY A 70 -25.98 9.68 5.94
CA GLY A 70 -27.27 9.63 5.26
C GLY A 70 -28.49 9.83 6.17
N ILE A 71 -28.41 9.41 7.44
CA ILE A 71 -29.47 9.61 8.45
C ILE A 71 -29.22 10.79 9.40
N GLY A 72 -28.21 11.62 9.13
CA GLY A 72 -27.94 12.85 9.88
C GLY A 72 -27.27 12.65 11.26
N ILE A 73 -26.74 11.47 11.58
CA ILE A 73 -25.92 11.26 12.79
C ILE A 73 -24.60 12.07 12.70
N TYR A 74 -24.01 12.12 11.50
CA TYR A 74 -22.80 12.89 11.24
C TYR A 74 -23.10 13.98 10.21
N SER A 75 -22.45 15.15 10.39
CA SER A 75 -22.66 16.29 9.49
C SER A 75 -21.98 16.10 8.13
N SER A 76 -20.92 15.29 8.07
CA SER A 76 -20.22 14.92 6.84
C SER A 76 -19.39 13.64 7.03
N VAL A 77 -18.85 13.09 5.95
CA VAL A 77 -17.95 11.93 6.02
C VAL A 77 -16.69 12.29 6.81
N GLU A 78 -16.14 13.49 6.63
CA GLU A 78 -14.95 13.96 7.36
C GLU A 78 -15.23 14.09 8.86
N ASP A 79 -16.41 14.58 9.24
CA ASP A 79 -16.83 14.63 10.64
C ASP A 79 -16.90 13.22 11.24
N ALA A 80 -17.53 12.28 10.54
CA ALA A 80 -17.61 10.89 10.96
C ALA A 80 -16.22 10.27 11.11
N VAL A 81 -15.36 10.40 10.08
CA VAL A 81 -13.98 9.88 10.10
C VAL A 81 -13.20 10.40 11.31
N ARG A 82 -13.24 11.72 11.58
CA ARG A 82 -12.56 12.30 12.76
C ARG A 82 -13.07 11.73 14.09
N LYS A 83 -14.35 11.39 14.18
CA LYS A 83 -14.97 10.89 15.42
C LYS A 83 -14.72 9.39 15.63
N VAL A 84 -14.71 8.59 14.57
CA VAL A 84 -14.73 7.11 14.69
C VAL A 84 -13.50 6.40 14.14
N VAL A 85 -12.70 7.01 13.27
CA VAL A 85 -11.47 6.40 12.74
C VAL A 85 -10.29 6.76 13.64
N LYS A 86 -9.69 5.75 14.27
CA LYS A 86 -8.51 5.90 15.12
C LYS A 86 -7.30 5.27 14.47
N LEU A 87 -6.15 5.94 14.56
CA LEU A 87 -4.86 5.39 14.16
C LEU A 87 -4.33 4.47 15.25
N LYS A 88 -3.75 3.34 14.84
CA LYS A 88 -3.08 2.39 15.72
C LYS A 88 -1.58 2.67 15.80
N ARG A 89 -0.93 2.85 14.65
CA ARG A 89 0.53 3.01 14.56
C ARG A 89 0.93 3.74 13.28
N GLU A 90 2.02 4.48 13.39
CA GLU A 90 2.70 5.16 12.28
C GLU A 90 4.12 4.61 12.14
N TYR A 91 4.61 4.54 10.89
CA TYR A 91 5.95 4.10 10.55
C TYR A 91 6.60 5.15 9.67
N TYR A 92 7.76 5.63 10.10
CA TYR A 92 8.52 6.66 9.42
C TYR A 92 9.66 6.02 8.60
N PRO A 93 9.94 6.52 7.40
CA PRO A 93 10.99 5.98 6.55
C PRO A 93 12.37 6.14 7.20
N ASN A 94 13.15 5.07 7.19
CA ASN A 94 14.57 5.12 7.52
C ASN A 94 15.38 5.60 6.29
N PRO A 95 16.13 6.72 6.36
CA PRO A 95 16.86 7.25 5.21
C PRO A 95 17.87 6.28 4.59
N GLY A 96 18.54 5.48 5.41
CA GLY A 96 19.55 4.51 4.94
C GLY A 96 18.92 3.33 4.20
N ASN A 97 17.74 2.87 4.64
CA ASN A 97 17.00 1.83 3.93
C ASN A 97 16.32 2.38 2.68
N TYR A 98 15.81 3.62 2.72
CA TYR A 98 15.23 4.28 1.56
C TYR A 98 16.21 4.32 0.39
N GLN A 99 17.45 4.74 0.61
CA GLN A 99 18.48 4.72 -0.43
C GLN A 99 18.72 3.32 -1.03
N LYS A 100 18.72 2.27 -0.20
CA LYS A 100 18.85 0.89 -0.67
C LYS A 100 17.65 0.47 -1.52
N TYR A 101 16.43 0.79 -1.08
CA TYR A 101 15.22 0.47 -1.83
C TYR A 101 15.13 1.22 -3.16
N GLN A 102 15.66 2.45 -3.26
CA GLN A 102 15.75 3.14 -4.55
C GLN A 102 16.69 2.43 -5.54
N GLN A 103 17.77 1.81 -5.06
CA GLN A 103 18.62 0.95 -5.90
C GLN A 103 17.90 -0.33 -6.32
N LEU A 104 17.23 -0.99 -5.38
CA LEU A 104 16.45 -2.19 -5.64
C LEU A 104 15.27 -1.93 -6.58
N TYR A 105 14.66 -0.75 -6.52
CA TYR A 105 13.56 -0.36 -7.39
C TYR A 105 13.99 -0.27 -8.85
N ARG A 106 15.16 0.31 -9.13
CA ARG A 106 15.73 0.29 -10.49
C ARG A 106 15.97 -1.13 -11.01
N LEU A 107 16.47 -2.02 -10.14
CA LEU A 107 16.61 -3.43 -10.49
C LEU A 107 15.25 -4.10 -10.75
N TYR A 108 14.25 -3.84 -9.90
CA TYR A 108 12.89 -4.33 -10.06
C TYR A 108 12.29 -3.91 -11.42
N GLN A 109 12.44 -2.64 -11.82
CA GLN A 109 11.96 -2.16 -13.11
C GLN A 109 12.65 -2.86 -14.28
N SER A 110 13.97 -3.03 -14.21
CA SER A 110 14.73 -3.76 -15.23
C SER A 110 14.29 -5.23 -15.33
N LEU A 111 14.12 -5.91 -14.19
CA LEU A 111 13.63 -7.29 -14.16
C LEU A 111 12.22 -7.39 -14.74
N TYR A 112 11.33 -6.45 -14.38
CA TYR A 112 9.97 -6.43 -14.88
C TYR A 112 9.93 -6.34 -16.40
N GLN A 113 10.76 -5.48 -17.01
CA GLN A 113 10.87 -5.34 -18.47
C GLN A 113 11.42 -6.61 -19.14
N HIS A 114 12.48 -7.22 -18.60
CA HIS A 114 13.06 -8.44 -19.18
C HIS A 114 12.11 -9.64 -19.17
N LEU A 115 11.15 -9.67 -18.24
CA LEU A 115 10.19 -10.77 -18.13
C LEU A 115 9.05 -10.71 -19.16
N TRP A 116 8.92 -9.64 -19.97
CA TRP A 116 7.78 -9.51 -20.90
C TRP A 116 7.70 -10.66 -21.90
N ASP A 117 8.82 -11.01 -22.54
CA ASP A 117 8.88 -12.10 -23.52
C ASP A 117 8.54 -13.46 -22.87
N ASP A 118 8.97 -13.67 -21.63
CA ASP A 118 8.66 -14.88 -20.86
C ASP A 118 7.17 -14.96 -20.50
N TRP A 119 6.54 -13.84 -20.16
CA TRP A 119 5.10 -13.78 -19.90
C TRP A 119 4.29 -14.05 -21.18
N ASP A 120 4.72 -13.52 -22.32
CA ASP A 120 4.10 -13.82 -23.62
C ASP A 120 4.21 -15.30 -23.99
N LEU A 121 5.37 -15.90 -23.74
CA LEU A 121 5.57 -17.34 -23.92
C LEU A 121 4.63 -18.13 -22.99
N ARG A 122 4.54 -17.74 -21.71
CA ARG A 122 3.65 -18.40 -20.74
C ARG A 122 2.19 -18.36 -21.21
N VAL A 123 1.71 -17.23 -21.72
CA VAL A 123 0.34 -17.12 -22.26
C VAL A 123 0.12 -18.11 -23.40
N LYS A 124 1.07 -18.22 -24.33
CA LYS A 124 0.98 -19.19 -25.44
C LYS A 124 0.94 -20.63 -24.94
N VAL A 125 1.76 -20.98 -23.94
CA VAL A 125 1.81 -22.33 -23.36
C VAL A 125 0.52 -22.68 -22.61
N VAL A 126 -0.03 -21.73 -21.84
CA VAL A 126 -1.23 -21.98 -21.03
C VAL A 126 -2.51 -22.03 -21.87
N ASN A 127 -2.55 -21.28 -22.97
CA ASN A 127 -3.77 -21.12 -23.78
C ASN A 127 -3.78 -21.89 -25.10
N ASN A 128 -2.70 -22.57 -25.50
CA ASN A 128 -2.75 -23.56 -26.58
C ASN A 128 -3.14 -24.93 -25.97
N PRO A 129 -4.29 -25.51 -26.36
CA PRO A 129 -4.67 -26.87 -25.97
C PRO A 129 -3.72 -27.93 -26.54
#